data_AF-A0A803XN83-F1
#
_entry.id   AF-A0A803XN83-F1
#
_cell.length_a   1.000
_cell.length_b   1.000
_cell.length_c   1.000
_cell.angle_alpha   90.00
_cell.angle_beta   90.00
_cell.angle_gamma   90.00
#
_symmetry.space_group_name_H-M   'P 1'
#
loop_
_entity.id
_entity.type
_entity.pdbx_description
1 polymer ?
#
loop_
_entity_poly.entity_id
_entity_poly.type
_entity_poly.pdbx_seq_one_letter_code
_entity_poly.pdbx_strand_id
1 'polypeptide(L)'
;KWSVNILGIILEYVEGGELKTRSIDLLDLNPHTDVIALVEEIQKEEPLITASCKEHVICLVQRLQEKLGEQEDHKFYLFKVLRAHILPLTNVAFNKSGSRFITGSYDRTCKVWDTASGEELHTLEGHKNVVYAIAFNNPYGDKIATGSFDKTCKLWSTETGKCYHTFRGHTAEIVCLSFNLQSTLVATGSMDTTAKLWDIEKGEVVFTLRGHSAEIVALSFNTTGDRIITGSFDCTVGVWDVVTGRMLHILIGHRGEISSAQFNWDCSLIVTGSMDKTCMVRKLRMH
;
A
#
# COMPACT_ATOMS: atom_id res chain seq x y z
N LYS A 1 7.29 -5.57 -23.39
CA LYS A 1 5.87 -6.01 -23.28
C LYS A 1 5.11 -4.91 -22.55
N TRP A 2 3.80 -4.80 -22.76
CA TRP A 2 3.01 -3.69 -22.23
C TRP A 2 1.88 -4.23 -21.35
N SER A 3 1.72 -3.68 -20.16
CA SER A 3 0.58 -3.96 -19.29
C SER A 3 -0.16 -2.66 -18.94
N VAL A 4 -1.47 -2.78 -18.82
CA VAL A 4 -2.38 -1.65 -18.61
C VAL A 4 -2.75 -1.61 -17.14
N ASN A 5 -2.60 -0.45 -16.51
CA ASN A 5 -3.18 -0.16 -15.19
C ASN A 5 -4.24 0.94 -15.38
N ILE A 6 -5.21 1.04 -14.47
CA ILE A 6 -6.36 1.97 -14.59
C ILE A 6 -5.94 3.44 -14.79
N LEU A 7 -4.69 3.78 -14.49
CA LEU A 7 -4.16 5.15 -14.47
C LEU A 7 -2.92 5.35 -15.36
N GLY A 8 -2.52 4.38 -16.20
CA GLY A 8 -1.30 4.51 -16.99
C GLY A 8 -0.86 3.28 -17.79
N ILE A 9 0.26 3.43 -18.50
CA ILE A 9 0.90 2.39 -19.32
C ILE A 9 2.23 1.99 -18.70
N ILE A 10 2.48 0.68 -18.56
CA ILE A 10 3.77 0.16 -18.10
C ILE A 10 4.60 -0.29 -19.31
N LEU A 11 5.76 0.33 -19.47
CA LEU A 11 6.83 -0.07 -20.38
C LEU A 11 7.67 -1.18 -19.74
N GLU A 12 7.87 -2.29 -20.42
CA GLU A 12 8.93 -3.25 -20.09
C GLU A 12 9.98 -3.25 -21.20
N TYR A 13 11.23 -2.96 -20.84
CA TYR A 13 12.37 -2.87 -21.75
C TYR A 13 13.59 -3.59 -21.18
N VAL A 14 14.56 -3.93 -22.04
CA VAL A 14 15.82 -4.56 -21.64
C VAL A 14 16.94 -3.57 -21.81
N GLU A 15 17.67 -3.30 -20.72
CA GLU A 15 18.84 -2.43 -20.73
C GLU A 15 20.01 -3.16 -20.06
N GLY A 16 21.12 -3.34 -20.78
CA GLY A 16 22.29 -4.04 -20.24
C GLY A 16 22.07 -5.54 -19.93
N GLY A 17 21.01 -6.16 -20.45
CA GLY A 17 20.65 -7.56 -20.18
C GLY A 17 19.69 -7.75 -19.00
N GLU A 18 19.34 -6.69 -18.29
CA GLU A 18 18.33 -6.70 -17.23
C GLU A 18 16.98 -6.21 -17.74
N LEU A 19 15.90 -6.87 -17.32
CA LEU A 19 14.53 -6.44 -17.59
C LEU A 19 14.19 -5.27 -16.65
N LYS A 20 13.94 -4.10 -17.21
CA LYS A 20 13.51 -2.90 -16.48
C LYS A 20 12.07 -2.55 -16.85
N THR A 21 11.41 -1.85 -15.93
CA THR A 21 10.05 -1.36 -16.14
C THR A 21 9.98 0.14 -15.88
N ARG A 22 9.14 0.85 -16.65
CA ARG A 22 8.87 2.28 -16.48
C ARG A 22 7.38 2.52 -16.62
N SER A 23 6.75 3.15 -15.63
CA SER A 23 5.35 3.55 -15.70
C SER A 23 5.22 4.93 -16.31
N ILE A 24 4.29 5.08 -17.24
CA ILE A 24 3.80 6.36 -17.74
C ILE A 24 2.42 6.56 -17.14
N ASP A 25 2.29 7.52 -16.24
CA ASP A 25 1.02 7.87 -15.60
C ASP A 25 0.20 8.77 -16.53
N LEU A 26 -1.05 8.40 -16.77
CA LEU A 26 -2.00 9.10 -17.65
C LEU A 26 -3.18 9.62 -16.82
N LEU A 27 -2.88 10.41 -15.78
CA LEU A 27 -3.87 10.84 -14.78
C LEU A 27 -4.94 11.78 -15.36
N ASP A 28 -4.59 12.53 -16.41
CA ASP A 28 -5.48 13.51 -17.07
C ASP A 28 -6.22 12.94 -18.30
N LEU A 29 -6.10 11.63 -18.56
CA LEU A 29 -6.78 10.98 -19.68
C LEU A 29 -8.29 11.01 -19.49
N ASN A 30 -8.99 11.55 -20.49
CA ASN A 30 -10.46 11.61 -20.50
C ASN A 30 -11.01 11.12 -21.85
N PRO A 31 -12.33 10.81 -21.94
CA PRO A 31 -12.97 10.35 -23.18
C PRO A 31 -12.87 11.31 -24.37
N HIS A 32 -12.46 12.56 -24.15
CA HIS A 32 -12.33 13.60 -25.18
C HIS A 32 -10.87 13.96 -25.49
N THR A 33 -9.89 13.36 -24.80
CA THR A 33 -8.46 13.61 -25.04
C THR A 33 -8.08 13.16 -26.45
N ASP A 34 -7.36 14.02 -27.18
CA ASP A 34 -6.73 13.63 -28.44
C ASP A 34 -5.55 12.69 -28.16
N VAL A 35 -5.78 11.41 -28.43
CA VAL A 35 -4.79 10.34 -28.18
C VAL A 35 -3.53 10.53 -29.00
N ILE A 36 -3.62 11.03 -30.24
CA ILE A 36 -2.45 11.17 -31.11
C ILE A 36 -1.54 12.27 -30.56
N ALA A 37 -2.12 13.42 -30.21
CA ALA A 37 -1.39 14.52 -29.60
C ALA A 37 -0.75 14.12 -28.27
N LEU A 38 -1.48 13.39 -27.42
CA LEU A 38 -0.96 12.90 -26.15
C LEU A 38 0.23 11.96 -26.34
N VAL A 39 0.15 11.00 -27.27
CA VAL A 39 1.27 10.07 -27.53
C VAL A 39 2.48 10.79 -28.11
N GLU A 40 2.30 11.86 -28.87
CA GLU A 40 3.41 12.71 -29.34
C GLU A 40 4.09 13.49 -28.22
N GLU A 41 3.33 13.95 -27.23
CA GLU A 41 3.89 14.56 -26.03
C GLU A 41 4.67 13.54 -25.18
N ILE A 42 4.09 12.36 -24.95
CA ILE A 42 4.77 11.25 -24.25
C ILE A 42 6.06 10.86 -24.98
N GLN A 43 6.05 10.82 -26.32
CA GLN A 43 7.25 10.50 -27.10
C GLN A 43 8.38 11.56 -26.94
N LYS A 44 8.04 12.83 -26.71
CA LYS A 44 9.03 13.88 -26.45
C LYS A 44 9.66 13.71 -25.06
N GLU A 45 8.88 13.30 -24.07
CA GLU A 45 9.37 13.08 -22.71
C GLU A 45 10.07 11.72 -22.53
N GLU A 46 9.68 10.73 -23.33
CA GLU A 46 10.15 9.35 -23.24
C GLU A 46 10.87 8.89 -24.52
N PRO A 47 12.21 9.06 -24.60
CA PRO A 47 12.98 8.69 -25.78
C PRO A 47 13.01 7.16 -26.04
N LEU A 48 12.59 6.34 -25.05
CA LEU A 48 12.42 4.90 -25.23
C LEU A 48 11.22 4.55 -26.15
N ILE A 49 10.31 5.50 -26.42
CA ILE A 49 9.22 5.31 -27.37
C ILE A 49 9.72 5.59 -28.78
N THR A 50 10.21 4.55 -29.43
CA THR A 50 10.60 4.59 -30.85
C THR A 50 9.37 4.70 -31.76
N ALA A 51 9.57 5.18 -32.99
CA ALA A 51 8.52 5.27 -34.00
C ALA A 51 7.82 3.92 -34.26
N SER A 52 8.54 2.79 -34.11
CA SER A 52 7.98 1.44 -34.26
C SER A 52 6.96 1.07 -33.18
N CYS A 53 7.02 1.69 -32.00
CA CYS A 53 6.12 1.41 -30.88
C CYS A 53 4.96 2.41 -30.77
N LYS A 54 5.02 3.54 -31.51
CA LYS A 54 4.03 4.63 -31.45
C LYS A 54 2.61 4.13 -31.71
N GLU A 55 2.40 3.35 -32.78
CA GLU A 55 1.08 2.79 -33.12
C GLU A 55 0.53 1.89 -32.01
N HIS A 56 1.40 1.11 -31.37
CA HIS A 56 1.00 0.24 -30.28
C HIS A 56 0.59 1.04 -29.04
N VAL A 57 1.33 2.10 -28.70
CA VAL A 57 0.99 2.99 -27.57
C VAL A 57 -0.34 3.71 -27.84
N ILE A 58 -0.58 4.20 -29.07
CA ILE A 58 -1.87 4.79 -29.47
C ILE A 58 -3.00 3.79 -29.23
N CYS A 59 -2.85 2.53 -29.66
CA CYS A 59 -3.85 1.49 -29.44
C CYS A 59 -4.12 1.26 -27.94
N LEU A 60 -3.09 1.25 -27.10
CA LEU A 60 -3.24 1.08 -25.65
C LEU A 60 -3.98 2.26 -25.00
N VAL A 61 -3.64 3.49 -25.37
CA VAL A 61 -4.32 4.69 -24.86
C VAL A 61 -5.77 4.74 -25.33
N GLN A 62 -6.06 4.37 -26.58
CA GLN A 62 -7.43 4.24 -27.08
C GLN A 62 -8.24 3.22 -26.27
N ARG A 63 -7.67 2.05 -25.99
CA ARG A 63 -8.34 1.04 -25.14
C ARG A 63 -8.61 1.54 -23.72
N LEU A 64 -7.71 2.36 -23.16
CA LEU A 64 -7.93 3.02 -21.87
C LEU A 64 -9.07 4.04 -21.97
N GLN A 65 -9.10 4.83 -23.04
CA GLN A 65 -10.14 5.83 -23.29
C GLN A 65 -11.52 5.20 -23.49
N GLU A 66 -11.60 4.10 -24.24
CA GLU A 66 -12.82 3.30 -24.42
C GLU A 66 -13.35 2.82 -23.06
N LYS A 67 -12.47 2.23 -22.23
CA LYS A 67 -12.85 1.80 -20.87
C LYS A 67 -13.31 2.94 -19.97
N LEU A 68 -12.73 4.13 -20.10
CA LEU A 68 -13.18 5.32 -19.35
C LEU A 68 -14.54 5.82 -19.83
N GLY A 69 -14.89 5.59 -21.10
CA GLY A 69 -16.17 5.94 -21.70
C GLY A 69 -17.30 4.95 -21.39
N GLU A 70 -16.97 3.73 -20.97
CA GLU A 70 -17.96 2.75 -20.50
C GLU A 70 -18.56 3.23 -19.18
N GLN A 71 -19.81 3.73 -19.21
CA GLN A 71 -20.59 3.92 -17.99
C GLN A 71 -20.96 2.55 -17.43
N GLU A 72 -20.12 2.03 -16.54
CA GLU A 72 -20.43 0.81 -15.82
C GLU A 72 -21.47 1.10 -14.72
N ASP A 73 -22.73 0.72 -14.95
CA ASP A 73 -23.76 0.62 -13.90
C ASP A 73 -23.41 -0.57 -12.99
N HIS A 74 -22.39 -0.39 -12.16
CA HIS A 74 -21.91 -1.41 -11.23
C HIS A 74 -22.94 -1.66 -10.13
N LYS A 75 -23.73 -2.71 -10.32
CA LYS A 75 -24.62 -3.22 -9.27
C LYS A 75 -23.91 -4.28 -8.45
N PHE A 76 -23.71 -3.98 -7.18
CA PHE A 76 -23.20 -4.96 -6.22
C PHE A 76 -24.34 -5.84 -5.71
N TYR A 77 -24.07 -7.13 -5.61
CA TYR A 77 -24.93 -8.09 -4.93
C TYR A 77 -24.11 -8.83 -3.87
N LEU A 78 -24.81 -9.39 -2.88
CA LEU A 78 -24.16 -10.20 -1.85
C LEU A 78 -23.61 -11.48 -2.49
N PHE A 79 -22.29 -11.54 -2.66
CA PHE A 79 -21.63 -12.69 -3.28
C PHE A 79 -21.47 -13.87 -2.32
N LYS A 80 -21.00 -13.62 -1.08
CA LYS A 80 -20.76 -14.66 -0.08
C LYS A 80 -20.82 -14.08 1.34
N VAL A 81 -21.28 -14.89 2.31
CA VAL A 81 -21.23 -14.60 3.75
C VAL A 81 -20.34 -15.65 4.40
N LEU A 82 -19.29 -15.22 5.10
CA LEU A 82 -18.33 -16.11 5.72
C LEU A 82 -18.10 -15.71 7.18
N ARG A 83 -18.26 -16.68 8.09
CA ARG A 83 -17.93 -16.50 9.50
C ARG A 83 -16.47 -16.89 9.71
N ALA A 84 -15.58 -15.92 9.64
CA ALA A 84 -14.14 -16.17 9.62
C ALA A 84 -13.58 -16.71 10.96
N HIS A 85 -14.06 -16.16 12.08
CA HIS A 85 -13.56 -16.50 13.42
C HIS A 85 -14.70 -16.66 14.43
N ILE A 86 -14.42 -17.36 15.54
CA ILE A 86 -15.33 -17.47 16.68
C ILE A 86 -15.21 -16.22 17.57
N LEU A 87 -13.98 -15.76 17.79
CA LEU A 87 -13.67 -14.54 18.52
C LEU A 87 -13.77 -13.31 17.61
N PRO A 88 -13.81 -12.08 18.18
CA PRO A 88 -13.95 -10.87 17.39
C PRO A 88 -12.93 -10.75 16.26
N LEU A 89 -13.43 -10.47 15.06
CA LEU A 89 -12.63 -10.16 13.89
C LEU A 89 -12.12 -8.72 14.00
N THR A 90 -10.83 -8.51 13.77
CA THR A 90 -10.19 -7.19 13.89
C THR A 90 -10.09 -6.48 12.55
N ASN A 91 -9.72 -7.19 11.49
CA ASN A 91 -9.38 -6.58 10.22
C ASN A 91 -9.55 -7.56 9.06
N VAL A 92 -9.73 -7.02 7.84
CA VAL A 92 -9.88 -7.76 6.58
C VAL A 92 -9.11 -7.04 5.49
N ALA A 93 -8.38 -7.77 4.65
CA ALA A 93 -7.70 -7.20 3.48
C ALA A 93 -7.74 -8.13 2.27
N PHE A 94 -7.97 -7.58 1.08
CA PHE A 94 -7.86 -8.30 -0.19
C PHE A 94 -6.44 -8.26 -0.75
N ASN A 95 -6.07 -9.30 -1.50
CA ASN A 95 -4.97 -9.20 -2.44
C ASN A 95 -5.39 -8.36 -3.67
N LYS A 96 -4.42 -7.94 -4.50
CA LYS A 96 -4.68 -7.04 -5.63
C LYS A 96 -5.72 -7.57 -6.63
N SER A 97 -5.76 -8.88 -6.87
CA SER A 97 -6.73 -9.51 -7.78
C SER A 97 -8.11 -9.73 -7.16
N GLY A 98 -8.26 -9.63 -5.84
CA GLY A 98 -9.46 -10.02 -5.12
C GLY A 98 -9.67 -11.53 -5.03
N SER A 99 -8.76 -12.37 -5.54
CA SER A 99 -8.88 -13.83 -5.49
C SER A 99 -8.69 -14.40 -4.09
N ARG A 100 -7.99 -13.68 -3.22
CA ARG A 100 -7.76 -14.06 -1.82
C ARG A 100 -8.00 -12.88 -0.90
N PHE A 101 -8.45 -13.18 0.31
CA PHE A 101 -8.51 -12.21 1.40
C PHE A 101 -7.95 -12.80 2.68
N ILE A 102 -7.49 -11.92 3.58
CA ILE A 102 -6.98 -12.28 4.89
C ILE A 102 -7.83 -11.68 5.99
N THR A 103 -7.93 -12.38 7.12
CA THR A 103 -8.66 -11.92 8.30
C THR A 103 -7.83 -12.06 9.56
N GLY A 104 -7.82 -11.02 10.41
CA GLY A 104 -7.18 -11.02 11.72
C GLY A 104 -8.22 -11.14 12.84
N SER A 105 -7.81 -11.66 14.00
CA SER A 105 -8.75 -11.96 15.08
C SER A 105 -8.14 -11.91 16.48
N TYR A 106 -9.02 -11.78 17.47
CA TYR A 106 -8.75 -11.96 18.89
C TYR A 106 -8.35 -13.38 19.28
N ASP A 107 -8.60 -14.38 18.43
CA ASP A 107 -8.05 -15.74 18.61
C ASP A 107 -6.54 -15.85 18.35
N ARG A 108 -5.90 -14.73 18.00
CA ARG A 108 -4.45 -14.59 17.79
C ARG A 108 -3.97 -15.23 16.49
N THR A 109 -4.89 -15.51 15.58
CA THR A 109 -4.59 -16.05 14.25
C THR A 109 -4.88 -15.05 13.15
N CYS A 110 -4.21 -15.23 12.02
CA CYS A 110 -4.62 -14.65 10.75
C CYS A 110 -5.02 -15.78 9.81
N LYS A 111 -6.18 -15.71 9.17
CA LYS A 111 -6.63 -16.74 8.22
C LYS A 111 -6.54 -16.20 6.79
N VAL A 112 -6.11 -17.06 5.87
CA VAL A 112 -6.05 -16.79 4.42
C VAL A 112 -7.18 -17.54 3.76
N TRP A 113 -7.98 -16.84 2.96
CA TRP A 113 -9.18 -17.36 2.33
C TRP A 113 -9.10 -17.28 0.82
N ASP A 114 -9.68 -18.27 0.15
CA ASP A 114 -10.04 -18.15 -1.26
C ASP A 114 -11.39 -17.44 -1.38
N THR A 115 -11.45 -16.37 -2.18
CA THR A 115 -12.67 -15.57 -2.32
C THR A 115 -13.78 -16.35 -3.03
N ALA A 116 -13.44 -17.16 -4.03
CA ALA A 116 -14.42 -17.85 -4.88
C ALA A 116 -15.05 -19.04 -4.15
N SER A 117 -14.23 -19.94 -3.60
CA SER A 117 -14.71 -21.11 -2.86
C SER A 117 -15.20 -20.71 -1.45
N GLY A 118 -14.56 -19.72 -0.81
CA GLY A 118 -14.75 -19.44 0.62
C GLY A 118 -14.01 -20.44 1.52
N GLU A 119 -13.08 -21.22 0.95
CA GLU A 119 -12.25 -22.15 1.70
C GLU A 119 -11.16 -21.42 2.47
N GLU A 120 -10.89 -21.88 3.68
CA GLU A 120 -9.73 -21.48 4.45
C GLU A 120 -8.49 -22.17 3.89
N LEU A 121 -7.62 -21.42 3.22
CA LEU A 121 -6.39 -21.95 2.64
C LEU A 121 -5.34 -22.20 3.73
N HIS A 122 -5.18 -21.24 4.65
CA HIS A 122 -4.18 -21.31 5.72
C HIS A 122 -4.68 -20.63 6.99
N THR A 123 -4.31 -21.19 8.15
CA THR A 123 -4.31 -20.47 9.43
C THR A 123 -2.86 -20.15 9.81
N LEU A 124 -2.53 -18.88 9.93
CA LEU A 124 -1.24 -18.35 10.32
C LEU A 124 -1.18 -18.23 11.84
N GLU A 125 -0.57 -19.22 12.49
CA GLU A 125 -0.46 -19.32 13.95
C GLU A 125 0.94 -18.96 14.45
N GLY A 126 1.01 -18.30 15.61
CA GLY A 126 2.27 -18.05 16.31
C GLY A 126 2.34 -16.73 17.07
N HIS A 127 1.35 -15.85 16.90
CA HIS A 127 1.19 -14.68 17.77
C HIS A 127 0.69 -15.10 19.16
N LYS A 128 1.12 -14.34 20.17
CA LYS A 128 0.76 -14.60 21.58
C LYS A 128 -0.41 -13.75 22.05
N ASN A 129 -0.85 -12.78 21.24
CA ASN A 129 -1.95 -11.88 21.52
C ASN A 129 -2.71 -11.53 20.23
N VAL A 130 -3.76 -10.72 20.33
CA VAL A 130 -4.64 -10.32 19.22
C VAL A 130 -3.84 -9.94 17.98
N VAL A 131 -4.24 -10.46 16.82
CA VAL A 131 -3.72 -10.01 15.52
C VAL A 131 -4.61 -8.87 15.05
N TYR A 132 -4.06 -7.67 14.94
CA TYR A 132 -4.86 -6.45 14.72
C TYR A 132 -4.63 -5.85 13.35
N ALA A 133 -3.37 -5.63 12.99
CA ALA A 133 -3.00 -5.08 11.69
C ALA A 133 -2.58 -6.22 10.75
N ILE A 134 -3.12 -6.26 9.54
CA ILE A 134 -2.78 -7.28 8.54
C ILE A 134 -2.67 -6.63 7.17
N ALA A 135 -1.76 -7.10 6.31
CA ALA A 135 -1.66 -6.64 4.94
C ALA A 135 -1.04 -7.70 4.02
N PHE A 136 -1.45 -7.67 2.76
CA PHE A 136 -0.71 -8.28 1.65
C PHE A 136 0.38 -7.34 1.14
N ASN A 137 1.45 -7.91 0.59
CA ASN A 137 2.43 -7.16 -0.20
C ASN A 137 1.91 -6.86 -1.62
N ASN A 138 0.76 -6.18 -1.70
CA ASN A 138 0.19 -5.78 -2.98
C ASN A 138 1.18 -4.85 -3.72
N PRO A 139 1.42 -5.06 -5.03
CA PRO A 139 0.60 -5.84 -5.96
C PRO A 139 0.92 -7.33 -6.10
N TYR A 140 1.99 -7.84 -5.48
CA TYR A 140 2.46 -9.21 -5.66
C TYR A 140 1.56 -10.25 -4.99
N GLY A 141 1.13 -9.99 -3.74
CA GLY A 141 0.21 -10.84 -3.00
C GLY A 141 0.77 -12.19 -2.54
N ASP A 142 2.08 -12.42 -2.67
CA ASP A 142 2.77 -13.65 -2.27
C ASP A 142 3.26 -13.64 -0.80
N LYS A 143 3.21 -12.48 -0.13
CA LYS A 143 3.56 -12.31 1.29
C LYS A 143 2.45 -11.63 2.07
N ILE A 144 2.36 -12.00 3.35
CA ILE A 144 1.44 -11.40 4.33
C ILE A 144 2.26 -10.89 5.51
N ALA A 145 1.95 -9.69 6.00
CA ALA A 145 2.44 -9.19 7.29
C ALA A 145 1.30 -9.14 8.30
N THR A 146 1.56 -9.55 9.53
CA THR A 146 0.61 -9.50 10.65
C THR A 146 1.25 -8.80 11.85
N GLY A 147 0.64 -7.72 12.30
CA GLY A 147 0.99 -6.96 13.50
C GLY A 147 0.05 -7.29 14.65
N SER A 148 0.63 -7.55 15.82
CA SER A 148 -0.10 -8.04 16.97
C SER A 148 0.14 -7.21 18.23
N PHE A 149 -0.81 -7.33 19.16
CA PHE A 149 -0.68 -6.81 20.52
C PHE A 149 0.37 -7.56 21.36
N ASP A 150 1.03 -8.59 20.79
CA ASP A 150 2.21 -9.21 21.39
C ASP A 150 3.52 -8.45 21.10
N LYS A 151 3.39 -7.25 20.51
CA LYS A 151 4.49 -6.33 20.19
C LYS A 151 5.38 -6.81 19.05
N THR A 152 4.95 -7.83 18.32
CA THR A 152 5.68 -8.39 17.18
C THR A 152 4.90 -8.25 15.88
N CYS A 153 5.65 -8.09 14.79
CA CYS A 153 5.12 -8.29 13.46
C CYS A 153 5.68 -9.60 12.91
N LYS A 154 4.86 -10.40 12.25
CA LYS A 154 5.30 -11.63 11.57
C LYS A 154 5.08 -11.50 10.08
N LEU A 155 6.05 -12.01 9.31
CA LEU A 155 5.99 -12.08 7.86
C LEU A 155 5.77 -13.53 7.44
N TRP A 156 4.84 -13.76 6.53
CA TRP A 156 4.40 -15.08 6.10
C TRP A 156 4.39 -15.22 4.59
N SER A 157 4.53 -16.45 4.13
CA SER A 157 4.25 -16.86 2.76
C SER A 157 2.75 -17.03 2.55
N THR A 158 2.16 -16.37 1.56
CA THR A 158 0.76 -16.60 1.17
C THR A 158 0.57 -18.02 0.59
N GLU A 159 1.60 -18.59 -0.04
CA GLU A 159 1.50 -19.90 -0.72
C GLU A 159 1.66 -21.09 0.23
N THR A 160 2.54 -20.97 1.23
CA THR A 160 2.87 -22.10 2.10
C THR A 160 2.35 -21.95 3.53
N GLY A 161 1.87 -20.76 3.89
CA GLY A 161 1.49 -20.41 5.27
C GLY A 161 2.67 -20.37 6.26
N LYS A 162 3.91 -20.54 5.79
CA LYS A 162 5.10 -20.53 6.65
C LYS A 162 5.47 -19.12 7.10
N CYS A 163 5.87 -18.98 8.35
CA CYS A 163 6.46 -17.74 8.89
C CYS A 163 7.90 -17.61 8.38
N TYR A 164 8.21 -16.55 7.64
CA TYR A 164 9.56 -16.18 7.24
C TYR A 164 10.31 -15.54 8.42
N HIS A 165 9.74 -14.46 8.95
CA HIS A 165 10.41 -13.61 9.93
C HIS A 165 9.47 -13.26 11.08
N THR A 166 10.04 -13.06 12.28
CA THR A 166 9.36 -12.43 13.41
C THR A 166 10.13 -11.17 13.79
N PHE A 167 9.60 -10.03 13.40
CA PHE A 167 10.13 -8.72 13.71
C PHE A 167 9.86 -8.37 15.18
N ARG A 168 10.94 -8.20 15.95
CA ARG A 168 10.92 -7.86 17.37
C ARG A 168 11.63 -6.53 17.59
N GLY A 169 11.07 -5.67 18.42
CA GLY A 169 11.70 -4.42 18.81
C GLY A 169 10.76 -3.31 19.23
N HIS A 170 9.45 -3.43 18.99
CA HIS A 170 8.45 -2.56 19.59
C HIS A 170 8.27 -2.86 21.08
N THR A 171 8.01 -1.82 21.88
CA THR A 171 7.80 -1.95 23.32
C THR A 171 6.32 -1.96 23.73
N ALA A 172 5.43 -1.73 22.78
CA ALA A 172 3.99 -1.80 22.93
C ALA A 172 3.33 -2.46 21.69
N GLU A 173 2.01 -2.52 21.69
CA GLU A 173 1.15 -3.15 20.70
C GLU A 173 1.37 -2.54 19.30
N ILE A 174 1.33 -3.37 18.25
CA ILE A 174 1.36 -2.89 16.86
C ILE A 174 -0.07 -2.74 16.37
N VAL A 175 -0.42 -1.55 15.87
CA VAL A 175 -1.80 -1.17 15.52
C VAL A 175 -1.99 -0.85 14.04
N CYS A 176 -0.91 -0.52 13.32
CA CYS A 176 -0.94 -0.34 11.88
C CYS A 176 0.35 -0.86 11.23
N LEU A 177 0.27 -1.27 9.97
CA LEU A 177 1.42 -1.70 9.18
C LEU A 177 1.15 -1.49 7.69
N SER A 178 2.21 -1.44 6.89
CA SER A 178 2.14 -1.42 5.42
C SER A 178 3.39 -2.01 4.81
N PHE A 179 3.25 -2.63 3.65
CA PHE A 179 4.37 -2.86 2.73
C PHE A 179 4.67 -1.59 1.93
N ASN A 180 5.90 -1.45 1.45
CA ASN A 180 6.16 -0.58 0.30
C ASN A 180 5.77 -1.29 -1.01
N LEU A 181 5.60 -0.52 -2.09
CA LEU A 181 5.13 -1.05 -3.38
C LEU A 181 6.09 -2.05 -4.03
N GLN A 182 7.39 -1.92 -3.78
CA GLN A 182 8.41 -2.84 -4.26
C GLN A 182 8.50 -4.12 -3.41
N SER A 183 7.75 -4.22 -2.31
CA SER A 183 7.79 -5.35 -1.39
C SER A 183 9.20 -5.66 -0.84
N THR A 184 10.01 -4.62 -0.62
CA THR A 184 11.34 -4.74 0.01
C THR A 184 11.33 -4.40 1.50
N LEU A 185 10.36 -3.58 1.93
CA LEU A 185 10.23 -3.13 3.31
C LEU A 185 8.81 -3.37 3.86
N VAL A 186 8.76 -3.67 5.15
CA VAL A 186 7.54 -3.53 5.97
C VAL A 186 7.73 -2.36 6.91
N ALA A 187 6.71 -1.53 7.05
CA ALA A 187 6.64 -0.51 8.08
C ALA A 187 5.57 -0.87 9.11
N THR A 188 5.87 -0.72 10.38
CA THR A 188 4.94 -0.97 11.48
C THR A 188 4.83 0.26 12.36
N GLY A 189 3.60 0.65 12.73
CA GLY A 189 3.30 1.69 13.71
C GLY A 189 2.72 1.09 14.98
N SER A 190 3.18 1.59 16.13
CA SER A 190 2.88 1.03 17.44
C SER A 190 2.38 2.08 18.42
N MET A 191 1.73 1.60 19.48
CA MET A 191 1.40 2.38 20.67
C MET A 191 2.65 2.85 21.44
N ASP A 192 3.85 2.37 21.10
CA ASP A 192 5.11 2.84 21.70
C ASP A 192 5.62 4.18 21.15
N THR A 193 4.75 4.89 20.41
CA THR A 193 5.00 6.17 19.75
C THR A 193 6.06 6.14 18.65
N THR A 194 6.50 4.95 18.24
CA THR A 194 7.47 4.77 17.16
C THR A 194 6.89 4.01 15.99
N ALA A 195 7.41 4.30 14.81
CA ALA A 195 7.28 3.42 13.66
C ALA A 195 8.63 2.76 13.39
N LYS A 196 8.62 1.55 12.83
CA LYS A 196 9.84 0.83 12.45
C LYS A 196 9.76 0.38 11.01
N LEU A 197 10.89 0.49 10.30
CA LEU A 197 11.09 -0.04 8.96
C LEU A 197 11.90 -1.32 9.07
N TRP A 198 11.41 -2.38 8.43
CA TRP A 198 11.98 -3.72 8.48
C TRP A 198 12.32 -4.19 7.08
N ASP A 199 13.50 -4.77 6.93
CA ASP A 199 13.94 -5.41 5.69
C ASP A 199 13.28 -6.79 5.57
N ILE A 200 12.59 -7.02 4.46
CA ILE A 200 11.84 -8.26 4.21
C ILE A 200 12.77 -9.45 3.96
N GLU A 201 13.90 -9.23 3.30
CA GLU A 201 14.82 -10.31 2.96
C GLU A 201 15.63 -10.72 4.19
N LYS A 202 16.22 -9.74 4.87
CA LYS A 202 17.12 -9.96 6.02
C LYS A 202 16.37 -10.25 7.32
N GLY A 203 15.13 -9.78 7.45
CA GLY A 203 14.39 -9.92 8.70
C GLY A 203 14.79 -8.91 9.78
N GLU A 204 15.56 -7.88 9.41
CA GLU A 204 16.20 -6.95 10.34
C GLU A 204 15.52 -5.57 10.37
N VAL A 205 15.69 -4.85 11.48
CA VAL A 205 15.24 -3.45 11.58
C VAL A 205 16.21 -2.55 10.81
N VAL A 206 15.68 -1.78 9.85
CA VAL A 206 16.45 -0.78 9.10
C VAL A 206 16.46 0.54 9.87
N PHE A 207 15.28 1.03 10.26
CA PHE A 207 15.14 2.29 10.99
C PHE A 207 14.07 2.23 12.07
N THR A 208 14.27 3.02 13.13
CA THR A 208 13.22 3.35 14.11
C THR A 208 12.91 4.84 13.96
N LEU A 209 11.71 5.13 13.47
CA LEU A 209 11.18 6.47 13.25
C LEU A 209 10.65 7.01 14.58
N ARG A 210 11.40 7.95 15.18
CA ARG A 210 11.08 8.58 16.47
C ARG A 210 10.75 10.05 16.27
N GLY A 211 9.66 10.51 16.86
CA GLY A 211 9.24 11.91 16.75
C GLY A 211 7.82 12.17 17.25
N HIS A 212 6.94 11.16 17.23
CA HIS A 212 5.60 11.26 17.80
C HIS A 212 5.62 11.18 19.32
N SER A 213 4.71 11.92 19.95
CA SER A 213 4.51 11.93 21.40
C SER A 213 3.35 11.04 21.86
N ALA A 214 2.62 10.45 20.91
CA ALA A 214 1.56 9.48 21.17
C ALA A 214 1.58 8.34 20.12
N GLU A 215 0.64 7.43 20.24
CA GLU A 215 0.50 6.21 19.43
C GLU A 215 0.42 6.53 17.93
N ILE A 216 1.00 5.67 17.09
CA ILE A 216 0.91 5.79 15.63
C ILE A 216 -0.19 4.85 15.13
N VAL A 217 -1.24 5.42 14.57
CA VAL A 217 -2.46 4.69 14.17
C VAL A 217 -2.68 4.62 12.67
N ALA A 218 -2.01 5.49 11.90
CA ALA A 218 -2.07 5.46 10.44
C ALA A 218 -0.65 5.42 9.87
N LEU A 219 -0.47 4.62 8.81
CA LEU A 219 0.80 4.45 8.15
C LEU A 219 0.58 4.22 6.65
N SER A 220 1.32 4.93 5.80
CA SER A 220 1.27 4.73 4.35
C SER A 220 2.62 5.04 3.72
N PHE A 221 3.08 4.17 2.83
CA PHE A 221 4.11 4.54 1.86
C PHE A 221 3.50 5.37 0.75
N ASN A 222 4.36 6.13 0.06
CA ASN A 222 4.03 6.77 -1.20
C ASN A 222 4.27 5.82 -2.38
N THR A 223 3.89 6.20 -3.60
CA THR A 223 3.93 5.28 -4.76
C THR A 223 5.34 4.89 -5.18
N THR A 224 6.30 5.78 -5.00
CA THR A 224 7.73 5.55 -5.27
C THR A 224 8.43 4.76 -4.17
N GLY A 225 7.86 4.68 -2.96
CA GLY A 225 8.43 3.97 -1.82
C GLY A 225 9.60 4.69 -1.13
N ASP A 226 9.89 5.94 -1.48
CA ASP A 226 10.95 6.76 -0.89
C ASP A 226 10.46 7.59 0.31
N ARG A 227 9.14 7.70 0.51
CA ARG A 227 8.52 8.39 1.64
C ARG A 227 7.51 7.52 2.36
N ILE A 228 7.37 7.79 3.64
CA ILE A 228 6.34 7.21 4.50
C ILE A 228 5.68 8.33 5.30
N ILE A 229 4.37 8.22 5.51
CA ILE A 229 3.62 9.07 6.45
C ILE A 229 3.17 8.26 7.64
N THR A 230 3.20 8.89 8.81
CA THR A 230 2.69 8.34 10.06
C THR A 230 1.71 9.32 10.69
N GLY A 231 0.47 8.90 10.90
CA GLY A 231 -0.54 9.67 11.61
C GLY A 231 -0.66 9.21 13.06
N SER A 232 -0.70 10.17 13.99
CA SER A 232 -0.65 9.90 15.42
C SER A 232 -1.79 10.55 16.21
N PHE A 233 -2.04 9.99 17.39
CA PHE A 233 -2.91 10.58 18.40
C PHE A 233 -2.39 11.90 18.98
N ASP A 234 -1.13 12.27 18.71
CA ASP A 234 -0.58 13.58 19.07
C ASP A 234 -1.07 14.74 18.17
N CYS A 235 -2.07 14.48 17.33
CA CYS A 235 -2.67 15.42 16.37
C CYS A 235 -1.74 15.82 15.23
N THR A 236 -0.61 15.12 15.03
CA THR A 236 0.35 15.41 13.96
C THR A 236 0.50 14.26 12.97
N VAL A 237 0.97 14.59 11.77
CA VAL A 237 1.42 13.61 10.79
C VAL A 237 2.91 13.83 10.49
N GLY A 238 3.73 12.80 10.71
CA GLY A 238 5.14 12.80 10.33
C GLY A 238 5.30 12.37 8.88
N VAL A 239 6.09 13.10 8.09
CA VAL A 239 6.56 12.69 6.77
C VAL A 239 8.02 12.32 6.89
N TRP A 240 8.39 11.11 6.48
CA TRP A 240 9.74 10.58 6.67
C TRP A 240 10.35 10.15 5.35
N ASP A 241 11.67 10.27 5.30
CA ASP A 241 12.50 9.72 4.24
C ASP A 241 12.86 8.27 4.56
N VAL A 242 12.56 7.36 3.63
CA VAL A 242 12.76 5.90 3.83
C VAL A 242 14.24 5.52 3.78
N VAL A 243 15.06 6.26 3.03
CA VAL A 243 16.49 5.96 2.81
C VAL A 243 17.33 6.35 4.03
N THR A 244 17.01 7.49 4.65
CA THR A 244 17.77 8.05 5.79
C THR A 244 17.09 7.81 7.14
N GLY A 245 15.80 7.42 7.14
CA GLY A 245 14.99 7.26 8.35
C GLY A 245 14.69 8.59 9.07
N ARG A 246 14.97 9.74 8.44
CA ARG A 246 14.77 11.06 9.04
C ARG A 246 13.37 11.59 8.79
N MET A 247 12.85 12.32 9.77
CA MET A 247 11.63 13.09 9.61
C MET A 247 11.92 14.33 8.76
N LEU A 248 11.25 14.45 7.62
CA LEU A 248 11.35 15.59 6.71
C LEU A 248 10.41 16.72 7.13
N HIS A 249 9.17 16.38 7.46
CA HIS A 249 8.14 17.34 7.80
C HIS A 249 7.25 16.82 8.93
N ILE A 250 6.73 17.76 9.72
CA ILE A 250 5.64 17.53 10.67
C ILE A 250 4.46 18.36 10.20
N LEU A 251 3.37 17.69 9.86
CA LEU A 251 2.13 18.33 9.45
C LEU A 251 1.30 18.62 10.71
N ILE A 252 1.27 19.88 11.10
CA ILE A 252 0.55 20.39 12.27
C ILE A 252 -0.69 21.15 11.81
N GLY A 253 -1.81 21.02 12.52
CA GLY A 253 -3.00 21.84 12.32
C GLY A 253 -4.29 21.24 12.88
N HIS A 254 -4.35 19.92 12.99
CA HIS A 254 -5.48 19.24 13.63
C HIS A 254 -5.54 19.53 15.13
N ARG A 255 -6.75 19.54 15.67
CA ARG A 255 -7.05 19.74 17.10
C ARG A 255 -7.50 18.46 17.81
N GLY A 256 -7.43 17.34 17.11
CA GLY A 256 -7.77 16.02 17.61
C GLY A 256 -6.89 14.97 16.97
N GLU A 257 -6.98 13.77 17.53
CA GLU A 257 -6.24 12.58 17.10
C GLU A 257 -6.40 12.35 15.59
N ILE A 258 -5.29 12.02 14.91
CA ILE A 258 -5.35 11.64 13.51
C ILE A 258 -5.98 10.25 13.41
N SER A 259 -7.01 10.09 12.58
CA SER A 259 -7.64 8.80 12.31
C SER A 259 -7.09 8.12 11.06
N SER A 260 -6.71 8.90 10.06
CA SER A 260 -6.23 8.39 8.77
C SER A 260 -5.31 9.39 8.08
N ALA A 261 -4.35 8.88 7.31
CA ALA A 261 -3.46 9.70 6.48
C ALA A 261 -3.09 8.91 5.22
N GLN A 262 -3.16 9.55 4.05
CA GLN A 262 -2.85 8.92 2.76
C GLN A 262 -2.16 9.89 1.80
N PHE A 263 -1.27 9.35 0.97
CA PHE A 263 -0.79 10.02 -0.24
C PHE A 263 -1.81 9.87 -1.37
N ASN A 264 -1.87 10.83 -2.26
CA ASN A 264 -2.43 10.61 -3.60
C ASN A 264 -1.44 9.88 -4.51
N TRP A 265 -1.88 9.46 -5.71
CA TRP A 265 -1.09 8.62 -6.61
C TRP A 265 0.22 9.26 -7.08
N ASP A 266 0.19 10.54 -7.45
CA ASP A 266 1.38 11.31 -7.88
C ASP A 266 2.28 11.74 -6.70
N CYS A 267 1.90 11.39 -5.46
CA CYS A 267 2.58 11.74 -4.22
C CYS A 267 2.73 13.25 -3.94
N SER A 268 1.99 14.12 -4.65
CA SER A 268 2.07 15.56 -4.48
C SER A 268 1.21 16.08 -3.33
N LEU A 269 0.20 15.31 -2.90
CA LEU A 269 -0.74 15.65 -1.84
C LEU A 269 -0.75 14.59 -0.74
N ILE A 270 -0.97 15.06 0.49
CA ILE A 270 -1.34 14.23 1.63
C ILE A 270 -2.73 14.66 2.09
N VAL A 271 -3.64 13.70 2.26
CA VAL A 271 -4.93 13.91 2.94
C VAL A 271 -4.86 13.31 4.33
N THR A 272 -5.36 14.05 5.33
CA THR A 272 -5.41 13.63 6.73
C THR A 272 -6.82 13.79 7.27
N GLY A 273 -7.33 12.78 7.97
CA GLY A 273 -8.60 12.83 8.70
C GLY A 273 -8.34 12.81 10.20
N SER A 274 -9.16 13.52 10.97
CA SER A 274 -9.00 13.65 12.42
C SER A 274 -10.33 13.58 13.17
N MET A 275 -10.25 13.18 14.45
CA MET A 275 -11.36 13.22 15.40
C MET A 275 -11.88 14.64 15.69
N ASP A 276 -11.17 15.68 15.24
CA ASP A 276 -11.65 17.07 15.28
C ASP A 276 -12.76 17.39 14.25
N LYS A 277 -13.24 16.36 13.53
CA LYS A 277 -14.29 16.44 12.49
C LYS A 277 -13.82 17.17 11.23
N THR A 278 -12.51 17.25 10.99
CA THR A 278 -11.95 17.87 9.79
C THR A 278 -11.10 16.89 8.98
N CYS A 279 -11.08 17.13 7.66
CA CYS A 279 -10.07 16.56 6.76
C CYS A 279 -9.21 17.70 6.22
N MET A 280 -7.89 17.54 6.22
CA MET A 280 -6.96 18.51 5.64
C MET A 280 -6.26 17.90 4.44
N VAL A 281 -6.17 18.66 3.35
CA VAL A 281 -5.39 18.30 2.16
C VAL A 281 -4.20 19.24 2.09
N ARG A 282 -2.99 18.67 2.05
CA ARG A 282 -1.73 19.43 2.09
C ARG A 282 -0.88 19.08 0.87
N LYS A 283 -0.35 20.11 0.23
CA LYS A 283 0.59 19.96 -0.88
C LYS A 283 2.01 19.84 -0.36
N LEU A 284 2.70 18.77 -0.72
CA LEU A 284 4.14 18.64 -0.53
C LEU A 284 4.83 19.54 -1.55
N ARG A 285 5.40 20.64 -1.08
CA ARG A 285 6.37 21.40 -1.89
C ARG A 285 7.72 20.72 -1.72
N MET A 286 8.15 19.99 -2.74
CA MET A 286 9.54 19.58 -2.86
C MET A 286 10.35 20.83 -3.17
N HIS A 287 11.19 21.25 -2.23
CA HIS A 287 12.29 22.19 -2.48
C HIS A 287 13.59 21.40 -2.40
#